data_AF-A0A420VWV1-F1
#
_entry.id   AF-A0A420VWV1-F1
#
_cell.length_a   1.000
_cell.length_b   1.000
_cell.length_c   1.000
_cell.angle_alpha   90.00
_cell.angle_beta   90.00
_cell.angle_gamma   90.00
#
_symmetry.space_group_name_H-M   'P 1'
#
loop_
_entity.id
_entity.type
_entity.pdbx_description
1 polymer ?
#
loop_
_entity_poly.entity_id
_entity_poly.type
_entity_poly.pdbx_seq_one_letter_code
_entity_poly.pdbx_strand_id
1 'polypeptide(L)'
;MKEVFTFILTITVVFQSCNYKPQDQVEQKVGPTKKEAIVNIDTVRKIGASIHSFIGKTTEDIEVLQMHTCLGVMLPVIESKAKFALAQYSAIIDHCQRGRTKFVIERFLRYDTNGKSVFVILDELNVETNYPVTCYGNFRLAIEGDREENYLVTFYDNNCEVITQISRIWRIDLEKEKFVEISKPKNLTLTNPDYIESDEDPAFTFPSTGEKSF
;
A
#
# COMPACT_ATOMS: atom_id res chain seq x y z
N MET A 1 1.54 42.79 -5.54
CA MET A 1 0.35 41.91 -5.43
C MET A 1 0.86 40.48 -5.47
N LYS A 2 0.66 39.71 -4.40
CA LYS A 2 1.09 38.30 -4.31
C LYS A 2 -0.05 37.45 -4.84
N GLU A 3 0.15 36.83 -6.00
CA GLU A 3 -0.79 35.85 -6.51
C GLU A 3 -0.64 34.56 -5.71
N VAL A 4 -1.71 34.21 -5.00
CA VAL A 4 -1.85 32.95 -4.28
C VAL A 4 -2.42 31.96 -5.29
N PHE A 5 -1.56 31.22 -5.97
CA PHE A 5 -2.01 30.10 -6.79
C PHE A 5 -2.19 28.88 -5.89
N THR A 6 -3.45 28.52 -5.65
CA THR A 6 -3.84 27.23 -5.08
C THR A 6 -4.47 26.44 -6.21
N PHE A 7 -3.84 25.38 -6.65
CA PHE A 7 -4.42 24.39 -7.56
C PHE A 7 -3.91 23.01 -7.12
N ILE A 8 -4.82 22.17 -6.63
CA ILE A 8 -4.56 20.74 -6.39
C ILE A 8 -5.68 19.98 -7.11
N LEU A 9 -5.33 19.37 -8.24
CA LEU A 9 -6.15 18.36 -8.89
C LEU A 9 -5.56 17.01 -8.48
N THR A 10 -6.32 16.22 -7.72
CA THR A 10 -5.92 14.87 -7.27
C THR A 10 -6.81 13.86 -7.97
N ILE A 11 -6.20 12.97 -8.78
CA ILE A 11 -6.86 11.73 -9.20
C ILE A 11 -6.12 10.61 -8.48
N THR A 12 -6.80 10.06 -7.48
CA THR A 12 -6.17 9.27 -6.43
C THR A 12 -6.60 7.81 -6.56
N VAL A 13 -5.69 6.93 -6.97
CA VAL A 13 -5.80 5.49 -6.66
C VAL A 13 -5.17 5.32 -5.28
N VAL A 14 -5.97 5.14 -4.24
CA VAL A 14 -5.44 5.12 -2.87
C VAL A 14 -5.82 3.87 -2.12
N PHE A 15 -4.80 3.25 -1.55
CA PHE A 15 -4.96 2.19 -0.57
C PHE A 15 -4.13 2.56 0.66
N GLN A 16 -4.80 2.55 1.81
CA GLN A 16 -4.23 2.96 3.09
C GLN A 16 -4.37 1.84 4.11
N SER A 17 -3.47 1.82 5.10
CA SER A 17 -3.57 0.92 6.25
C SER A 17 -4.86 1.07 7.06
N CYS A 18 -5.60 2.17 6.88
CA CYS A 18 -6.66 2.59 7.79
C CYS A 18 -8.08 2.16 7.37
N ASN A 19 -8.20 1.48 6.23
CA ASN A 19 -9.44 0.85 5.77
C ASN A 19 -9.65 -0.58 6.30
N TYR A 20 -9.73 -0.75 7.63
CA TYR A 20 -10.34 -1.95 8.22
C TYR A 20 -11.75 -1.61 8.71
N LYS A 21 -12.76 -1.94 7.91
CA LYS A 21 -14.08 -2.25 8.48
C LYS A 21 -13.96 -3.65 9.09
N PRO A 22 -14.27 -3.86 10.38
CA PRO A 22 -14.37 -5.21 10.91
C PRO A 22 -15.36 -5.99 10.07
N GLN A 23 -14.88 -6.95 9.29
CA GLN A 23 -15.76 -7.97 8.73
C GLN A 23 -16.38 -8.67 9.93
N ASP A 24 -17.70 -8.59 10.01
CA ASP A 24 -18.51 -9.30 10.99
C ASP A 24 -17.97 -10.72 11.17
N GLN A 25 -17.73 -11.08 12.42
CA GLN A 25 -17.37 -12.44 12.81
C GLN A 25 -18.50 -13.38 12.36
N VAL A 26 -18.34 -13.98 11.19
CA VAL A 26 -19.03 -15.23 10.90
C VAL A 26 -18.31 -16.27 11.74
N GLU A 27 -18.90 -16.59 12.91
CA GLU A 27 -18.54 -17.75 13.72
C GLU A 27 -18.60 -19.01 12.82
N GLN A 28 -17.48 -19.38 12.20
CA GLN A 28 -17.32 -20.71 11.66
C GLN A 28 -16.83 -21.61 12.78
N LYS A 29 -17.77 -22.25 13.46
CA LYS A 29 -17.51 -23.42 14.31
C LYS A 29 -16.88 -24.52 13.46
N VAL A 30 -15.57 -24.70 13.56
CA VAL A 30 -14.88 -25.90 13.11
C VAL A 30 -14.09 -26.47 14.29
N GLY A 31 -14.43 -27.70 14.65
CA GLY A 31 -13.92 -28.40 15.84
C GLY A 31 -12.41 -28.67 15.80
N PRO A 32 -11.81 -29.03 16.95
CA PRO A 32 -10.36 -29.04 17.09
C PRO A 32 -9.78 -30.29 16.44
N THR A 33 -8.87 -30.10 15.48
CA THR A 33 -7.87 -31.12 15.18
C THR A 33 -6.49 -30.52 15.42
N LYS A 34 -5.95 -30.77 16.63
CA LYS A 34 -4.56 -30.49 16.99
C LYS A 34 -3.63 -31.21 16.01
N LYS A 35 -2.79 -30.45 15.32
CA LYS A 35 -1.38 -30.80 15.15
C LYS A 35 -0.57 -29.59 15.58
N GLU A 36 -0.04 -29.67 16.80
CA GLU A 36 0.89 -28.71 17.37
C GLU A 36 2.17 -28.70 16.54
N ALA A 37 2.27 -27.78 15.59
CA ALA A 37 3.57 -27.25 15.21
C ALA A 37 3.91 -26.19 16.27
N ILE A 38 4.76 -26.56 17.23
CA ILE A 38 5.37 -25.61 18.17
C ILE A 38 6.32 -24.74 17.33
N VAL A 39 5.77 -23.77 16.61
CA VAL A 39 6.53 -22.66 16.05
C VAL A 39 6.80 -21.73 17.21
N ASN A 40 8.07 -21.65 17.58
CA ASN A 40 8.57 -20.87 18.70
C ASN A 40 8.05 -19.42 18.61
N ILE A 41 7.02 -19.12 19.41
CA ILE A 41 6.26 -17.85 19.40
C ILE A 41 7.18 -16.64 19.68
N ASP A 42 8.32 -16.88 20.33
CA ASP A 42 9.33 -15.85 20.62
C ASP A 42 10.12 -15.40 19.38
N THR A 43 10.18 -16.20 18.31
CA THR A 43 10.84 -15.79 17.05
C THR A 43 9.93 -14.87 16.22
N VAL A 44 8.62 -15.13 16.26
CA VAL A 44 7.60 -14.36 15.51
C VAL A 44 7.44 -12.93 16.06
N ARG A 45 7.69 -12.73 17.35
CA ARG A 45 7.55 -11.41 18.01
C ARG A 45 8.59 -10.37 17.59
N LYS A 46 9.70 -10.79 16.95
CA LYS A 46 10.80 -9.91 16.47
C LYS A 46 10.78 -9.65 14.96
N ILE A 47 9.94 -10.31 14.17
CA ILE A 47 9.95 -10.23 12.70
C ILE A 47 8.80 -9.32 12.24
N GLY A 48 8.81 -8.07 12.73
CA GLY A 48 7.84 -7.04 12.29
C GLY A 48 8.10 -6.61 10.85
N ALA A 49 9.36 -6.56 10.43
CA ALA A 49 9.79 -6.52 9.05
C ALA A 49 10.94 -7.52 8.94
N SER A 50 11.02 -8.29 7.84
CA SER A 50 12.18 -9.16 7.62
C SER A 50 13.47 -8.34 7.76
N ILE A 51 14.36 -8.75 8.68
CA ILE A 51 15.70 -8.17 8.87
C ILE A 51 16.55 -8.37 7.59
N HIS A 52 16.19 -9.36 6.77
CA HIS A 52 16.86 -9.62 5.50
C HIS A 52 16.42 -8.65 4.42
N SER A 53 17.40 -8.14 3.69
CA SER A 53 17.17 -7.33 2.50
C SER A 53 16.62 -8.17 1.35
N PHE A 54 15.68 -7.58 0.63
CA PHE A 54 15.06 -8.06 -0.59
C PHE A 54 15.66 -7.43 -1.85
N ILE A 55 16.51 -6.41 -1.74
CA ILE A 55 17.17 -5.79 -2.90
C ILE A 55 17.90 -6.85 -3.74
N GLY A 56 17.64 -6.83 -5.04
CA GLY A 56 18.18 -7.76 -6.03
C GLY A 56 17.47 -9.12 -6.08
N LYS A 57 16.58 -9.42 -5.12
CA LYS A 57 15.73 -10.63 -5.17
C LYS A 57 14.59 -10.45 -6.17
N THR A 58 14.09 -11.56 -6.66
CA THR A 58 12.90 -11.63 -7.49
C THR A 58 11.67 -11.97 -6.67
N THR A 59 10.47 -11.76 -7.23
CA THR A 59 9.22 -12.22 -6.62
C THR A 59 9.18 -13.74 -6.40
N GLU A 60 9.85 -14.52 -7.25
CA GLU A 60 10.04 -15.97 -7.07
C GLU A 60 10.86 -16.27 -5.79
N ASP A 61 11.92 -15.50 -5.53
CA ASP A 61 12.71 -15.63 -4.29
C ASP A 61 11.91 -15.25 -3.05
N ILE A 62 11.03 -14.25 -3.15
CA ILE A 62 10.18 -13.81 -2.03
C ILE A 62 9.11 -14.85 -1.69
N GLU A 63 8.56 -15.53 -2.70
CA GLU A 63 7.58 -16.61 -2.49
C GLU A 63 8.17 -17.76 -1.66
N VAL A 64 9.44 -18.10 -1.87
CA VAL A 64 10.16 -19.11 -1.07
C VAL A 64 10.27 -18.68 0.41
N LEU A 65 10.32 -17.38 0.69
CA LEU A 65 10.35 -16.84 2.06
C LEU A 65 8.98 -16.84 2.75
N GLN A 66 7.91 -17.26 2.06
CA GLN A 66 6.53 -17.30 2.59
C GLN A 66 6.04 -15.95 3.14
N MET A 67 6.50 -14.85 2.54
CA MET A 67 6.02 -13.51 2.86
C MET A 67 4.61 -13.32 2.30
N HIS A 68 3.73 -12.66 3.05
CA HIS A 68 2.44 -12.22 2.57
C HIS A 68 2.58 -10.94 1.76
N THR A 69 2.06 -10.93 0.53
CA THR A 69 1.86 -9.71 -0.25
C THR A 69 0.60 -9.01 0.26
N CYS A 70 0.78 -7.87 0.92
CA CYS A 70 -0.29 -7.05 1.47
C CYS A 70 -0.90 -6.12 0.42
N LEU A 71 -0.06 -5.64 -0.50
CA LEU A 71 -0.41 -4.67 -1.54
C LEU A 71 0.48 -4.90 -2.76
N GLY A 72 -0.07 -4.68 -3.95
CA GLY A 72 0.68 -4.52 -5.20
C GLY A 72 -0.04 -3.52 -6.10
N VAL A 73 0.65 -2.46 -6.50
CA VAL A 73 0.12 -1.44 -7.41
C VAL A 73 1.14 -1.09 -8.49
N MET A 74 0.68 -1.02 -9.74
CA MET A 74 1.52 -0.56 -10.85
C MET A 74 1.73 0.95 -10.72
N LEU A 75 2.99 1.37 -10.79
CA LEU A 75 3.34 2.78 -10.73
C LEU A 75 3.28 3.37 -12.15
N PRO A 76 2.51 4.44 -12.38
CA PRO A 76 2.45 5.07 -13.69
C PRO A 76 3.81 5.68 -14.02
N VAL A 77 4.31 5.40 -15.24
CA VAL A 77 5.52 6.02 -15.79
C VAL A 77 5.18 6.66 -17.12
N ILE A 78 5.44 7.96 -17.24
CA ILE A 78 5.02 8.75 -18.39
C ILE A 78 5.94 8.51 -19.60
N GLU A 79 7.24 8.33 -19.37
CA GLU A 79 8.25 8.39 -20.45
C GLU A 79 9.07 7.09 -20.62
N SER A 80 8.87 6.08 -19.76
CA SER A 80 9.64 4.83 -19.81
C SER A 80 8.81 3.64 -20.27
N LYS A 81 9.43 2.75 -21.05
CA LYS A 81 8.87 1.43 -21.36
C LYS A 81 9.01 0.44 -20.19
N ALA A 82 9.85 0.75 -19.20
CA ALA A 82 9.99 -0.08 -18.02
C ALA A 82 8.71 0.00 -17.18
N LYS A 83 8.26 -1.16 -16.69
CA LYS A 83 7.08 -1.28 -15.85
C LYS A 83 7.53 -1.43 -14.41
N PHE A 84 7.04 -0.54 -13.54
CA PHE A 84 7.34 -0.56 -12.12
C PHE A 84 6.09 -0.84 -11.30
N ALA A 85 6.28 -1.43 -10.13
CA ALA A 85 5.24 -1.63 -9.14
C ALA A 85 5.76 -1.23 -7.76
N LEU A 86 4.83 -0.83 -6.90
CA LEU A 86 5.04 -0.73 -5.46
C LEU A 86 4.34 -1.93 -4.83
N ALA A 87 5.08 -2.73 -4.08
CA ALA A 87 4.53 -3.85 -3.33
C ALA A 87 4.81 -3.70 -1.84
N GLN A 88 3.92 -4.25 -1.02
CA GLN A 88 4.04 -4.30 0.43
C GLN A 88 4.08 -5.75 0.86
N TYR A 89 5.09 -6.11 1.64
CA TYR A 89 5.26 -7.45 2.18
C TYR A 89 5.25 -7.44 3.70
N SER A 90 4.69 -8.49 4.29
CA SER A 90 4.81 -8.77 5.72
C SER A 90 4.96 -10.26 6.00
N ALA A 91 5.65 -10.60 7.08
CA ALA A 91 5.76 -11.98 7.54
C ALA A 91 4.47 -12.47 8.22
N ILE A 92 3.60 -11.54 8.66
CA ILE A 92 2.36 -11.83 9.38
C ILE A 92 1.25 -11.02 8.73
N ILE A 93 0.15 -11.67 8.35
CA ILE A 93 -0.96 -11.01 7.65
C ILE A 93 -1.55 -9.83 8.43
N ASP A 94 -1.70 -9.95 9.76
CA ASP A 94 -2.18 -8.87 10.63
C ASP A 94 -1.29 -7.63 10.61
N HIS A 95 0.01 -7.80 10.33
CA HIS A 95 0.95 -6.68 10.27
C HIS A 95 0.79 -5.86 8.99
N CYS A 96 0.18 -6.40 7.94
CA CYS A 96 -0.14 -5.66 6.72
C CYS A 96 -0.91 -4.37 7.03
N GLN A 97 -1.84 -4.42 7.98
CA GLN A 97 -2.71 -3.30 8.33
C GLN A 97 -2.20 -2.50 9.53
N ARG A 98 -1.34 -3.09 10.36
CA ARG A 98 -0.77 -2.43 11.55
C ARG A 98 0.58 -1.76 11.28
N GLY A 99 0.93 -1.61 10.01
CA GLY A 99 2.12 -0.91 9.55
C GLY A 99 3.41 -1.48 10.08
N ARG A 100 3.54 -2.82 10.16
CA ARG A 100 4.84 -3.48 10.33
C ARG A 100 5.16 -4.21 9.05
N THR A 101 5.59 -3.45 8.05
CA THR A 101 5.71 -3.97 6.69
C THR A 101 6.90 -3.38 5.96
N LYS A 102 7.34 -4.11 4.94
CA LYS A 102 8.38 -3.67 4.01
C LYS A 102 7.72 -3.30 2.69
N PHE A 103 7.87 -2.04 2.28
CA PHE A 103 7.54 -1.59 0.94
C PHE A 103 8.73 -1.82 0.02
N VAL A 104 8.47 -2.17 -1.23
CA VAL A 104 9.52 -2.38 -2.23
C VAL A 104 9.16 -1.73 -3.55
N ILE A 105 10.18 -1.23 -4.25
CA ILE A 105 10.07 -0.86 -5.66
C ILE A 105 10.44 -2.09 -6.48
N GLU A 106 9.50 -2.54 -7.30
CA GLU A 106 9.63 -3.69 -8.17
C GLU A 106 9.72 -3.23 -9.62
N ARG A 107 10.62 -3.80 -10.41
CA ARG A 107 10.66 -3.63 -11.88
C ARG A 107 10.38 -4.94 -12.56
N PHE A 108 9.47 -4.89 -13.54
CA PHE A 108 9.13 -6.06 -14.35
C PHE A 108 10.38 -6.59 -15.04
N LEU A 109 10.61 -7.88 -14.89
CA LEU A 109 11.74 -8.57 -15.49
C LEU A 109 11.30 -9.40 -16.69
N ARG A 110 10.33 -10.29 -16.49
CA ARG A 110 9.85 -11.26 -17.48
C ARG A 110 8.54 -11.90 -17.04
N TYR A 111 7.96 -12.73 -17.90
CA TYR A 111 7.00 -13.74 -17.48
C TYR A 111 7.74 -15.06 -17.19
N ASP A 112 7.23 -15.85 -16.26
CA ASP A 112 7.67 -17.23 -16.03
C ASP A 112 7.07 -18.21 -17.05
N THR A 113 7.38 -19.50 -16.92
CA THR A 113 6.86 -20.56 -17.79
C THR A 113 5.34 -20.75 -17.66
N ASN A 114 4.72 -20.26 -16.59
CA ASN A 114 3.28 -20.29 -16.35
C ASN A 114 2.58 -18.98 -16.77
N GLY A 115 3.32 -18.02 -17.33
CA GLY A 115 2.80 -16.71 -17.72
C GLY A 115 2.63 -15.72 -16.55
N LYS A 116 3.13 -16.04 -15.35
CA LYS A 116 3.12 -15.15 -14.19
C LYS A 116 4.22 -14.10 -14.32
N SER A 117 3.90 -12.85 -13.99
CA SER A 117 4.87 -11.75 -14.01
C SER A 117 5.92 -11.94 -12.90
N VAL A 118 7.19 -11.84 -13.28
CA VAL A 118 8.34 -11.86 -12.38
C VAL A 118 8.92 -10.46 -12.32
N PHE A 119 9.10 -9.95 -11.10
CA PHE A 119 9.70 -8.65 -10.85
C PHE A 119 11.01 -8.82 -10.10
N VAL A 120 11.94 -7.88 -10.30
CA VAL A 120 13.14 -7.72 -9.48
C VAL A 120 12.93 -6.55 -8.51
N ILE A 121 13.34 -6.73 -7.26
CA ILE A 121 13.25 -5.72 -6.22
C ILE A 121 14.48 -4.82 -6.30
N LEU A 122 14.25 -3.52 -6.45
CA LEU A 122 15.29 -2.53 -6.69
C LEU A 122 15.66 -1.76 -5.43
N ASP A 123 14.66 -1.45 -4.61
CA ASP A 123 14.83 -0.79 -3.33
C ASP A 123 13.76 -1.23 -2.35
N GLU A 124 14.02 -1.03 -1.06
CA GLU A 124 13.13 -1.41 0.02
C GLU A 124 13.05 -0.34 1.11
N LEU A 125 11.89 -0.21 1.71
CA LEU A 125 11.63 0.70 2.80
C LEU A 125 10.84 -0.01 3.90
N ASN A 126 11.43 -0.16 5.08
CA ASN A 126 10.70 -0.62 6.24
C ASN A 126 9.87 0.55 6.78
N VAL A 127 8.56 0.36 6.82
CA VAL A 127 7.63 1.34 7.39
C VAL A 127 7.05 0.75 8.66
N GLU A 128 7.24 1.47 9.75
CA GLU A 128 6.67 1.18 11.06
C GLU A 128 5.64 2.26 11.41
N THR A 129 4.35 1.89 11.45
CA THR A 129 3.27 2.74 11.95
C THR A 129 2.58 2.10 13.15
N ASN A 130 1.77 2.87 13.85
CA ASN A 130 1.04 2.45 15.04
C ASN A 130 -0.44 2.72 14.82
N TYR A 131 -1.08 1.90 13.99
CA TYR A 131 -2.51 1.96 13.75
C TYR A 131 -3.30 1.85 15.08
N PRO A 132 -4.35 2.66 15.31
CA PRO A 132 -4.94 3.67 14.40
C PRO A 132 -4.33 5.06 14.48
N VAL A 133 -3.30 5.30 15.29
CA VAL A 133 -2.74 6.64 15.52
C VAL A 133 -1.96 7.14 14.29
N THR A 134 -1.15 6.27 13.69
CA THR A 134 -0.41 6.60 12.46
C THR A 134 -0.69 5.61 11.35
N CYS A 135 -0.96 6.16 10.17
CA CYS A 135 -1.27 5.45 8.94
C CYS A 135 -0.18 5.70 7.90
N TYR A 136 -0.23 4.92 6.82
CA TYR A 136 0.48 5.25 5.59
C TYR A 136 -0.47 5.21 4.39
N GLY A 137 -0.08 5.89 3.31
CA GLY A 137 -0.76 5.83 2.02
C GLY A 137 0.20 6.12 0.87
N ASN A 138 -0.13 5.57 -0.30
CA ASN A 138 0.50 5.97 -1.56
C ASN A 138 -0.31 7.11 -2.18
N PHE A 139 0.34 8.19 -2.54
CA PHE A 139 -0.30 9.38 -3.10
C PHE A 139 0.43 9.82 -4.36
N ARG A 140 -0.34 10.32 -5.32
CA ARG A 140 0.20 10.99 -6.49
C ARG A 140 0.06 12.50 -6.27
N LEU A 141 1.19 13.20 -6.22
CA LEU A 141 1.25 14.60 -5.78
C LEU A 141 2.12 15.41 -6.74
N ALA A 142 1.73 16.66 -6.97
CA ALA A 142 2.59 17.67 -7.57
C ALA A 142 3.02 18.65 -6.47
N ILE A 143 4.27 18.54 -6.00
CA ILE A 143 4.81 19.38 -4.92
C ILE A 143 5.59 20.53 -5.55
N GLU A 144 5.31 21.77 -5.14
CA GLU A 144 6.07 22.98 -5.53
C GLU A 144 6.13 23.28 -7.05
N GLY A 145 5.14 22.82 -7.82
CA GLY A 145 5.09 23.04 -9.27
C GLY A 145 5.90 22.03 -10.09
N ASP A 146 6.44 21.00 -9.44
CA ASP A 146 7.01 19.84 -10.13
C ASP A 146 5.92 18.98 -10.78
N ARG A 147 6.39 18.04 -11.63
CA ARG A 147 5.55 17.01 -12.23
C ARG A 147 4.84 16.16 -11.16
N GLU A 148 3.70 15.60 -11.54
CA GLU A 148 2.93 14.72 -10.66
C GLU A 148 3.68 13.38 -10.46
N GLU A 149 4.17 13.14 -9.25
CA GLU A 149 4.99 11.97 -8.90
C GLU A 149 4.32 11.10 -7.82
N ASN A 150 4.81 9.87 -7.66
CA ASN A 150 4.32 8.95 -6.63
C ASN A 150 5.09 9.13 -5.33
N TYR A 151 4.37 9.19 -4.22
CA TYR A 151 4.91 9.34 -2.87
C TYR A 151 4.33 8.28 -1.95
N LEU A 152 5.16 7.78 -1.03
CA LEU A 152 4.70 7.07 0.15
C LEU A 152 4.69 8.05 1.31
N VAL A 153 3.57 8.16 2.02
CA VAL A 153 3.40 9.14 3.09
C VAL A 153 2.93 8.42 4.34
N THR A 154 3.53 8.75 5.48
CA THR A 154 2.99 8.39 6.80
C THR A 154 2.40 9.62 7.46
N PHE A 155 1.23 9.48 8.07
CA PHE A 155 0.47 10.58 8.63
C PHE A 155 -0.32 10.15 9.87
N TYR A 156 -0.69 11.12 10.70
CA TYR A 156 -1.59 10.89 11.82
C TYR A 156 -3.02 10.89 11.31
N ASP A 157 -3.75 9.83 11.63
CA ASP A 157 -5.17 9.76 11.31
C ASP A 157 -5.99 10.43 12.42
N ASN A 158 -6.74 11.44 11.99
CA ASN A 158 -7.62 12.23 12.83
C ASN A 158 -9.08 12.09 12.39
N ASN A 159 -9.42 11.09 11.56
CA ASN A 159 -10.74 10.89 10.97
C ASN A 159 -11.28 12.19 10.34
N CYS A 160 -10.43 12.89 9.61
CA CYS A 160 -10.81 14.09 8.86
C CYS A 160 -10.66 13.83 7.37
N GLU A 161 -11.50 14.49 6.58
CA GLU A 161 -11.43 14.50 5.11
C GLU A 161 -10.10 15.06 4.60
N VAL A 162 -9.44 15.92 5.37
CA VAL A 162 -8.15 16.49 5.00
C VAL A 162 -7.09 16.11 6.03
N ILE A 163 -6.07 15.40 5.56
CA ILE A 163 -4.87 15.05 6.30
C ILE A 163 -3.91 16.23 6.26
N THR A 164 -3.59 16.76 7.44
CA THR A 164 -2.66 17.90 7.62
C THR A 164 -1.41 17.51 8.41
N GLN A 165 -1.51 16.45 9.22
CA GLN A 165 -0.45 15.99 10.10
C GLN A 165 0.39 14.90 9.44
N ILE A 166 1.19 15.29 8.46
CA ILE A 166 2.19 14.40 7.84
C ILE A 166 3.37 14.18 8.78
N SER A 167 3.75 12.92 9.00
CA SER A 167 4.90 12.49 9.80
C SER A 167 6.16 12.36 8.96
N ARG A 168 6.11 11.55 7.89
CA ARG A 168 7.20 11.38 6.91
C ARG A 168 6.68 11.24 5.50
N ILE A 169 7.50 11.61 4.53
CA ILE A 169 7.19 11.53 3.10
C ILE A 169 8.42 11.04 2.33
N TRP A 170 8.22 10.03 1.50
CA TRP A 170 9.23 9.51 0.59
C TRP A 170 8.74 9.67 -0.84
N ARG A 171 9.54 10.32 -1.67
CA ARG A 171 9.38 10.27 -3.12
C ARG A 171 9.78 8.89 -3.62
N ILE A 172 8.96 8.31 -4.49
CA ILE A 172 9.29 7.10 -5.24
C ILE A 172 9.96 7.53 -6.55
N ASP A 173 11.29 7.64 -6.53
CA ASP A 173 12.10 8.11 -7.65
C ASP A 173 12.42 6.94 -8.58
N LEU A 174 11.61 6.77 -9.62
CA LEU A 174 11.73 5.65 -10.55
C LEU A 174 12.92 5.78 -11.51
N GLU A 175 13.46 6.98 -11.71
CA GLU A 175 14.68 7.17 -12.48
C GLU A 175 15.90 6.70 -11.71
N LYS A 176 15.93 6.95 -10.40
CA LYS A 176 16.98 6.46 -9.49
C LYS A 176 16.69 5.08 -8.93
N GLU A 177 15.50 4.53 -9.20
CA GLU A 177 15.01 3.26 -8.67
C GLU A 177 15.03 3.21 -7.14
N LYS A 178 14.65 4.31 -6.45
CA LYS A 178 14.79 4.44 -4.97
C LYS A 178 13.66 5.18 -4.28
N PHE A 179 13.47 4.84 -3.00
CA PHE A 179 12.76 5.69 -2.05
C PHE A 179 13.67 6.83 -1.57
N VAL A 180 13.25 8.07 -1.77
CA VAL A 180 14.01 9.26 -1.34
C VAL A 180 13.17 10.03 -0.33
N GLU A 181 13.59 10.03 0.93
CA GLU A 181 12.94 10.86 1.96
C GLU A 181 13.13 12.34 1.62
N ILE A 182 12.04 13.10 1.63
CA ILE A 182 12.07 14.54 1.35
C ILE A 182 11.61 15.33 2.57
N SER A 183 12.03 16.59 2.62
CA SER A 183 11.53 17.54 3.62
C SER A 183 10.03 17.75 3.45
N LYS A 184 9.29 17.74 4.56
CA LYS A 184 7.85 18.01 4.56
C LYS A 184 7.57 19.43 4.03
N PRO A 185 6.77 19.61 2.97
CA PRO A 185 6.35 20.92 2.51
C PRO A 185 5.46 21.59 3.57
N LYS A 186 5.66 22.89 3.82
CA LYS A 186 5.04 23.61 4.95
C LYS A 186 3.50 23.59 4.94
N ASN A 187 2.90 23.55 3.75
CA ASN A 187 1.44 23.62 3.57
C ASN A 187 0.89 22.38 2.85
N LEU A 188 1.58 21.23 2.94
CA LEU A 188 1.07 20.01 2.33
C LEU A 188 -0.20 19.56 3.04
N THR A 189 -1.28 19.45 2.27
CA THR A 189 -2.55 18.84 2.69
C THR A 189 -2.86 17.72 1.71
N LEU A 190 -3.40 16.62 2.23
CA LEU A 190 -3.79 15.47 1.43
C LEU A 190 -5.27 15.19 1.69
N THR A 191 -6.02 14.86 0.64
CA THR A 191 -7.37 14.32 0.82
C THR A 191 -7.26 12.94 1.46
N ASN A 192 -8.05 12.70 2.49
CA ASN A 192 -8.20 11.41 3.11
C ASN A 192 -9.00 10.51 2.16
N PRO A 193 -8.43 9.40 1.69
CA PRO A 193 -9.09 8.44 0.82
C PRO A 193 -10.39 7.88 1.35
N ASP A 194 -10.55 7.80 2.66
CA ASP A 194 -11.75 7.28 3.29
C ASP A 194 -12.97 8.18 3.05
N TYR A 195 -12.72 9.41 2.58
CA TYR A 195 -13.73 10.43 2.26
C TYR A 195 -13.85 10.69 0.76
N ILE A 196 -13.11 9.97 -0.08
CA ILE A 196 -13.32 10.02 -1.52
C ILE A 196 -14.63 9.26 -1.79
N GLU A 197 -15.67 9.99 -2.17
CA GLU A 197 -16.92 9.37 -2.64
C GLU A 197 -16.57 8.42 -3.79
N SER A 198 -16.96 7.16 -3.64
CA SER A 198 -16.91 6.24 -4.77
C SER A 198 -17.87 6.81 -5.81
N ASP A 199 -17.35 7.19 -6.97
CA ASP A 199 -18.14 7.32 -8.20
C ASP A 199 -18.67 5.91 -8.56
N GLU A 200 -19.53 5.34 -7.73
CA GLU A 200 -20.37 4.22 -8.10
C GLU A 200 -21.31 4.74 -9.18
N ASP A 201 -20.93 4.47 -10.41
CA ASP A 201 -21.76 4.65 -11.58
C ASP A 201 -23.15 4.07 -11.28
N PRO A 202 -24.24 4.87 -11.29
CA PRO A 202 -25.60 4.40 -10.97
C PRO A 202 -26.12 3.34 -11.96
N ALA A 203 -25.32 2.96 -12.96
CA ALA A 203 -25.62 1.91 -13.92
C ALA A 203 -25.57 0.47 -13.36
N PHE A 204 -24.95 0.21 -12.20
CA PHE A 204 -24.97 -1.12 -11.57
C PHE A 204 -26.15 -1.30 -10.60
N THR A 205 -27.37 -1.22 -11.13
CA THR A 205 -28.51 -1.88 -10.48
C THR A 205 -28.44 -3.37 -10.80
N PHE A 206 -28.11 -4.18 -9.81
CA PHE A 206 -28.31 -5.63 -9.89
C PHE A 206 -29.79 -5.88 -10.22
N PRO A 207 -30.12 -6.67 -11.27
CA PRO A 207 -31.50 -7.08 -11.45
C PRO A 207 -31.88 -7.87 -10.20
N SER A 208 -32.82 -7.33 -9.42
CA SER A 208 -33.44 -8.06 -8.33
C SER A 208 -33.90 -9.40 -8.89
N THR A 209 -33.37 -10.50 -8.37
CA THR A 209 -33.89 -11.84 -8.60
C THR A 209 -35.35 -11.83 -8.15
N GLY A 210 -36.24 -11.61 -9.11
CA GLY A 210 -37.67 -11.78 -8.93
C GLY A 210 -37.95 -13.28 -8.85
N GLU A 211 -37.80 -13.84 -7.65
CA GLU A 211 -38.70 -14.90 -7.24
C GLU A 211 -40.12 -14.33 -7.28
N LYS A 212 -40.94 -14.84 -8.19
CA LYS A 212 -42.34 -15.12 -7.89
C LYS A 212 -42.71 -16.48 -8.46
N SER A 213 -42.81 -17.41 -7.52
CA SER A 213 -43.76 -18.51 -7.52
C SER A 213 -45.17 -18.04 -7.96
N PHE A 214 -45.74 -18.71 -8.95
CA PHE A 214 -47.02 -19.44 -8.92
C PHE A 214 -47.16 -20.27 -10.21
#